data_AF-A0A9J7KLT9-F1
#
_entry.id   AF-A0A9J7KLT9-F1
#
_cell.length_a   1.000
_cell.length_b   1.000
_cell.length_c   1.000
_cell.angle_alpha   90.00
_cell.angle_beta   90.00
_cell.angle_gamma   90.00
#
_symmetry.space_group_name_H-M   'P 1'
#
loop_
_entity.id
_entity.type
_entity.pdbx_description
1 polymer ?
#
loop_
_entity_poly.entity_id
_entity_poly.type
_entity_poly.pdbx_seq_one_letter_code
_entity_poly.pdbx_strand_id
1 'polypeptide(L)'
;MCGIWALFGSDGNVAEQCSCAQKIAHRGPDCFRLESVRQFDRCVLGFHRLCINDGEHGMQPMRVRRYPHLWLCCNGEIYNHKQLRDQFEFDCDTDCDCEIIIHLYEKGGVQFAAEQLDGVFAFILLDTKRKQVCFARDTFGVRPLFSVTEGDSVLAVCSEVK
;
A
#
# COMPACT_ATOMS: atom_id res chain seq x y z
N MET A 1 0.23 11.78 -8.90
CA MET A 1 0.75 11.02 -7.74
C MET A 1 -0.29 9.96 -7.44
N CYS A 2 0.05 8.72 -7.14
CA CYS A 2 -0.96 7.70 -6.87
C CYS A 2 -1.91 8.03 -5.70
N GLY A 3 -3.06 7.36 -5.65
CA GLY A 3 -4.04 7.46 -4.59
C GLY A 3 -4.23 6.12 -3.89
N ILE A 4 -4.04 6.11 -2.57
CA ILE A 4 -4.32 4.96 -1.71
C ILE A 4 -5.69 5.15 -1.06
N TRP A 5 -6.50 4.10 -1.06
CA TRP A 5 -7.74 4.00 -0.29
C TRP A 5 -7.82 2.61 0.34
N ALA A 6 -8.18 2.50 1.60
CA ALA A 6 -8.39 1.21 2.26
C ALA A 6 -9.43 1.31 3.37
N LEU A 7 -10.17 0.23 3.57
CA LEU A 7 -11.17 0.10 4.61
C LEU A 7 -11.05 -1.27 5.26
N PHE A 8 -10.99 -1.28 6.59
CA PHE A 8 -10.87 -2.47 7.41
C PHE A 8 -11.99 -2.51 8.44
N GLY A 9 -12.62 -3.68 8.63
CA GLY A 9 -13.66 -3.92 9.63
C GLY A 9 -15.08 -3.47 9.27
N SER A 10 -15.30 -2.90 8.08
CA SER A 10 -16.62 -2.44 7.63
C SER A 10 -17.49 -3.57 7.08
N ASP A 11 -18.79 -3.53 7.40
CA ASP A 11 -19.81 -4.49 6.97
C ASP A 11 -20.31 -4.28 5.52
N GLY A 12 -19.55 -3.57 4.67
CA GLY A 12 -19.96 -3.20 3.31
C GLY A 12 -19.24 -4.00 2.24
N ASN A 13 -19.94 -4.34 1.15
CA ASN A 13 -19.35 -5.02 0.00
C ASN A 13 -18.53 -4.02 -0.85
N VAL A 14 -17.53 -4.51 -1.58
CA VAL A 14 -16.70 -3.76 -2.55
C VAL A 14 -17.52 -2.81 -3.43
N ALA A 15 -18.70 -3.26 -3.87
CA ALA A 15 -19.58 -2.47 -4.73
C ALA A 15 -20.06 -1.17 -4.08
N GLU A 16 -20.38 -1.20 -2.79
CA GLU A 16 -20.85 -0.02 -2.04
C GLU A 16 -19.70 0.97 -1.82
N GLN A 17 -18.50 0.44 -1.56
CA GLN A 17 -17.31 1.22 -1.25
C GLN A 17 -16.57 1.76 -2.49
N CYS A 18 -16.87 1.22 -3.68
CA CYS A 18 -16.26 1.66 -4.93
C CYS A 18 -16.47 3.16 -5.16
N SER A 19 -17.67 3.68 -4.86
CA SER A 19 -17.98 5.11 -4.98
C SER A 19 -17.05 5.99 -4.12
N CYS A 20 -16.73 5.56 -2.89
CA CYS A 20 -15.79 6.23 -2.01
C CYS A 20 -14.37 6.18 -2.55
N ALA A 21 -13.91 5.00 -2.99
CA ALA A 21 -12.58 4.84 -3.57
C ALA A 21 -12.37 5.71 -4.82
N GLN A 22 -13.42 5.94 -5.62
CA GLN A 22 -13.37 6.77 -6.84
C GLN A 22 -13.18 8.26 -6.57
N LYS A 23 -13.45 8.76 -5.36
CA LYS A 23 -13.30 10.20 -5.04
C LYS A 23 -11.87 10.71 -5.21
N ILE A 24 -10.88 9.81 -5.14
CA ILE A 24 -9.46 10.15 -5.30
C ILE A 24 -8.88 9.74 -6.67
N ALA A 25 -9.73 9.45 -7.66
CA ALA A 25 -9.30 9.01 -8.99
C ALA A 25 -8.38 10.00 -9.71
N HIS A 26 -8.55 11.31 -9.47
CA HIS A 26 -7.72 12.38 -10.05
C HIS A 26 -6.23 12.25 -9.70
N ARG A 27 -5.87 11.50 -8.65
CA ARG A 27 -4.49 11.24 -8.25
C ARG A 27 -3.77 10.33 -9.25
N GLY A 28 -4.43 9.23 -9.64
CA GLY A 28 -3.88 8.18 -10.49
C GLY A 28 -4.81 7.86 -11.66
N PRO A 29 -4.77 8.65 -12.74
CA PRO A 29 -5.70 8.54 -13.87
C PRO A 29 -5.47 7.32 -14.77
N ASP A 30 -4.35 6.61 -14.64
CA ASP A 30 -3.94 5.61 -15.63
C ASP A 30 -4.59 4.25 -15.38
N CYS A 31 -4.64 3.82 -14.11
CA CYS A 31 -5.20 2.52 -13.73
C CYS A 31 -5.88 2.58 -12.36
N PHE A 32 -6.93 1.79 -12.20
CA PHE A 32 -7.62 1.60 -10.92
C PHE A 32 -7.79 0.10 -10.62
N ARG A 33 -7.54 -0.28 -9.36
CA ARG A 33 -7.83 -1.61 -8.84
C ARG A 33 -8.46 -1.49 -7.47
N LEU A 34 -9.49 -2.30 -7.23
CA LEU A 34 -10.17 -2.44 -5.95
C LEU A 34 -10.30 -3.94 -5.67
N GLU A 35 -9.80 -4.39 -4.53
CA GLU A 35 -9.77 -5.82 -4.18
C GLU A 35 -10.15 -6.04 -2.71
N SER A 36 -11.03 -7.03 -2.48
CA SER A 36 -11.28 -7.56 -1.14
C SER A 36 -10.24 -8.60 -0.76
N VAL A 37 -9.90 -8.63 0.52
CA VAL A 37 -8.98 -9.62 1.07
C VAL A 37 -9.76 -10.89 1.41
N ARG A 38 -9.55 -11.98 0.67
CA ARG A 38 -10.35 -13.22 0.81
C ARG A 38 -10.38 -13.80 2.22
N GLN A 39 -9.34 -13.59 3.02
CA GLN A 39 -9.26 -14.06 4.41
C GLN A 39 -10.01 -13.15 5.39
N PHE A 40 -10.40 -11.95 4.96
CA PHE A 40 -11.07 -10.94 5.78
C PHE A 40 -12.18 -10.26 4.96
N ASP A 41 -13.40 -10.76 5.10
CA ASP A 41 -14.57 -10.28 4.34
C ASP A 41 -14.87 -8.78 4.52
N ARG A 42 -14.32 -8.19 5.59
CA ARG A 42 -14.48 -6.77 5.95
C ARG A 42 -13.26 -5.90 5.60
N CYS A 43 -12.41 -6.35 4.69
CA CYS A 43 -11.19 -5.63 4.30
C CYS A 43 -11.16 -5.40 2.79
N VAL A 44 -11.06 -4.14 2.38
CA VAL A 44 -11.01 -3.71 0.98
C VAL A 44 -9.86 -2.72 0.78
N LEU A 45 -9.05 -2.94 -0.25
CA LEU A 45 -7.98 -2.03 -0.64
C LEU A 45 -8.21 -1.54 -2.07
N GLY A 46 -8.06 -0.24 -2.26
CA GLY A 46 -8.20 0.47 -3.53
C GLY A 46 -6.93 1.27 -3.85
N PHE A 47 -6.56 1.27 -5.13
CA PHE A 47 -5.39 2.01 -5.59
C PHE A 47 -5.64 2.63 -6.96
N HIS A 48 -5.41 3.94 -7.05
CA HIS A 48 -5.36 4.70 -8.29
C HIS A 48 -3.91 4.96 -8.63
N ARG A 49 -3.47 4.51 -9.80
CA ARG A 49 -2.07 4.57 -10.22
C ARG A 49 -1.85 5.70 -11.22
N LEU A 50 -0.81 6.47 -10.97
CA LEU A 50 -0.14 7.28 -11.99
C LEU A 50 1.18 6.56 -12.31
N CYS A 51 1.32 6.06 -13.52
CA CYS A 51 2.47 5.30 -13.99
C CYS A 51 3.64 6.25 -14.30
N ILE A 52 4.45 6.57 -13.29
CA ILE A 52 5.66 7.39 -13.44
C ILE A 52 6.87 6.50 -13.77
N ASN A 53 7.11 5.49 -12.94
CA ASN A 53 8.20 4.52 -13.09
C ASN A 53 7.60 3.11 -13.22
N ASP A 54 8.12 2.35 -14.18
CA ASP A 54 7.67 1.00 -14.56
C ASP A 54 6.24 0.94 -15.15
N GLY A 55 6.07 0.14 -16.20
CA GLY A 55 4.81 -0.02 -16.95
C GLY A 55 3.74 -0.76 -16.13
N GLU A 56 2.94 -1.64 -16.72
CA GLU A 56 1.80 -2.28 -16.05
C GLU A 56 2.14 -3.15 -14.81
N HIS A 57 3.40 -3.58 -14.64
CA HIS A 57 3.81 -4.53 -13.59
C HIS A 57 3.77 -3.97 -12.16
N GLY A 58 3.77 -2.65 -11.99
CA GLY A 58 3.71 -1.99 -10.68
C GLY A 58 2.29 -1.77 -10.12
N MET A 59 1.25 -2.41 -10.67
CA MET A 59 -0.13 -2.16 -10.25
C MET A 59 -0.45 -2.77 -8.88
N GLN A 60 -1.15 -2.00 -8.03
CA GLN A 60 -1.38 -2.31 -6.62
C GLN A 60 -2.89 -2.47 -6.31
N PRO A 61 -3.35 -3.12 -5.23
CA PRO A 61 -2.55 -3.68 -4.13
C PRO A 61 -1.53 -4.71 -4.61
N MET A 62 -0.27 -4.48 -4.24
CA MET A 62 0.86 -5.29 -4.65
C MET A 62 0.94 -6.53 -3.76
N ARG A 63 1.19 -7.67 -4.39
CA ARG A 63 1.45 -8.95 -3.76
C ARG A 63 2.61 -9.61 -4.48
N VAL A 64 3.47 -10.26 -3.72
CA VAL A 64 4.62 -11.02 -4.23
C VAL A 64 4.42 -12.50 -3.92
N ARG A 65 4.89 -13.36 -4.83
CA ARG A 65 4.79 -14.81 -4.74
C ARG A 65 5.44 -15.34 -3.47
N ARG A 66 6.57 -14.75 -3.07
CA ARG A 66 7.32 -15.17 -1.88
C ARG A 66 6.53 -14.95 -0.58
N TYR A 67 5.69 -13.93 -0.54
CA TYR A 67 4.93 -13.50 0.65
C TYR A 67 3.45 -13.27 0.33
N PRO A 68 2.68 -14.33 0.02
CA PRO A 68 1.29 -14.20 -0.47
C PRO A 68 0.32 -13.67 0.59
N HIS A 69 0.76 -13.57 1.85
CA HIS A 69 -0.02 -13.06 2.97
C HIS A 69 0.11 -11.54 3.15
N LEU A 70 1.05 -10.90 2.43
CA LEU A 70 1.31 -9.46 2.50
C LEU A 70 0.66 -8.73 1.33
N TRP A 71 0.04 -7.59 1.64
CA TRP A 71 -0.65 -6.73 0.70
C TRP A 71 -0.15 -5.30 0.89
N LEU A 72 0.37 -4.68 -0.17
CA LEU A 72 0.95 -3.35 -0.11
C LEU A 72 0.22 -2.37 -1.03
N CYS A 73 -0.15 -1.21 -0.49
CA CYS A 73 -0.49 -0.01 -1.27
C CYS A 73 0.50 1.10 -0.90
N CYS A 74 1.25 1.64 -1.85
CA CYS A 74 2.26 2.67 -1.69
C CYS A 74 2.08 3.77 -2.75
N ASN A 75 1.88 4.99 -2.29
CA ASN A 75 2.04 6.21 -3.08
C ASN A 75 3.40 6.79 -2.71
N GLY A 76 4.42 6.48 -3.49
CA GLY A 76 5.78 6.89 -3.19
C GLY A 76 6.77 6.60 -4.29
N GLU A 77 7.99 7.06 -4.07
CA GLU A 77 9.19 6.75 -4.84
C GLU A 77 10.29 6.38 -3.83
N ILE A 78 10.80 5.15 -3.91
CA ILE A 78 11.87 4.64 -3.04
C ILE A 78 13.19 4.69 -3.82
N TYR A 79 13.98 5.73 -3.59
CA TYR A 79 15.18 6.02 -4.38
C TYR A 79 16.28 4.98 -4.22
N ASN A 80 16.45 4.44 -3.01
CA ASN A 80 17.48 3.45 -2.72
C ASN A 80 17.03 1.99 -2.94
N HIS A 81 15.90 1.73 -3.62
CA HIS A 81 15.35 0.38 -3.75
C HIS A 81 16.35 -0.63 -4.36
N LYS A 82 17.14 -0.23 -5.36
CA LYS A 82 18.14 -1.10 -6.00
C LYS A 82 19.28 -1.44 -5.04
N GLN A 83 19.79 -0.43 -4.34
CA GLN A 83 20.82 -0.63 -3.31
C GLN A 83 20.34 -1.59 -2.22
N LEU A 84 19.09 -1.45 -1.78
CA LEU A 84 18.50 -2.33 -0.76
C LEU A 84 18.31 -3.76 -1.27
N ARG A 85 17.92 -3.94 -2.54
CA ARG A 85 17.85 -5.27 -3.19
C ARG A 85 19.21 -5.96 -3.15
N ASP A 86 20.26 -5.25 -3.56
CA ASP A 86 21.62 -5.78 -3.59
C ASP A 86 22.17 -6.03 -2.18
N GLN A 87 22.01 -5.07 -1.27
CA GLN A 87 22.52 -5.13 0.11
C GLN A 87 21.98 -6.31 0.90
N PHE A 88 20.70 -6.64 0.70
CA PHE A 88 20.03 -7.71 1.44
C PHE A 88 19.81 -8.97 0.60
N GLU A 89 20.33 -8.99 -0.63
CA GLU A 89 20.20 -10.10 -1.58
C GLU A 89 18.73 -10.52 -1.78
N PHE A 90 17.85 -9.53 -1.91
CA PHE A 90 16.43 -9.79 -2.12
C PHE A 90 16.13 -10.16 -3.57
N ASP A 91 15.39 -11.26 -3.70
CA ASP A 91 14.88 -11.77 -4.96
C ASP A 91 13.47 -11.21 -5.19
N CYS A 92 13.38 -10.10 -5.92
CA CYS A 92 12.14 -9.38 -6.18
C CYS A 92 11.42 -9.92 -7.42
N ASP A 93 10.08 -9.96 -7.36
CA ASP A 93 9.21 -10.43 -8.43
C ASP A 93 8.97 -9.35 -9.50
N THR A 94 9.14 -8.08 -9.17
CA THR A 94 8.86 -6.91 -10.02
C THR A 94 10.01 -5.91 -10.03
N ASP A 95 10.03 -5.02 -11.02
CA ASP A 95 10.95 -3.88 -11.10
C ASP A 95 10.42 -2.63 -10.39
N CYS A 96 9.23 -2.70 -9.79
CA CYS A 96 8.66 -1.62 -9.02
C CYS A 96 9.49 -1.38 -7.75
N ASP A 97 9.89 -0.13 -7.57
CA ASP A 97 10.62 0.36 -6.41
C ASP A 97 9.91 0.06 -5.09
N CYS A 98 8.59 0.18 -5.05
CA CYS A 98 7.77 -0.06 -3.86
C CYS A 98 7.79 -1.51 -3.36
N GLU A 99 8.15 -2.50 -4.19
CA GLU A 99 8.20 -3.90 -3.77
C GLU A 99 9.17 -4.11 -2.59
N ILE A 100 10.24 -3.32 -2.53
CA ILE A 100 11.27 -3.45 -1.49
C ILE A 100 10.69 -3.35 -0.07
N ILE A 101 9.58 -2.61 0.10
CA ILE A 101 8.87 -2.46 1.37
C ILE A 101 8.38 -3.82 1.88
N ILE A 102 7.92 -4.70 1.00
CA ILE A 102 7.43 -6.04 1.38
C ILE A 102 8.58 -6.88 1.94
N HIS A 103 9.72 -6.90 1.25
CA HIS A 103 10.89 -7.69 1.65
C HIS A 103 11.50 -7.17 2.96
N LEU A 104 11.60 -5.84 3.11
CA LEU A 104 12.06 -5.23 4.35
C LEU A 104 11.11 -5.50 5.53
N TYR A 105 9.80 -5.42 5.31
CA TYR A 105 8.82 -5.72 6.34
C TYR A 105 8.94 -7.17 6.81
N GLU A 106 9.08 -8.14 5.90
CA GLU A 106 9.24 -9.54 6.33
C GLU A 106 10.56 -9.75 7.08
N LYS A 107 11.63 -9.03 6.69
CA LYS A 107 12.94 -9.11 7.33
C LYS A 107 12.95 -8.58 8.77
N GLY A 108 12.27 -7.47 9.04
CA GLY A 108 12.41 -6.77 10.34
C GLY A 108 11.19 -6.03 10.85
N GLY A 109 10.03 -6.18 10.21
CA GLY A 109 8.79 -5.45 10.56
C GLY A 109 8.76 -4.02 10.04
N VAL A 110 7.67 -3.31 10.36
CA VAL A 110 7.38 -1.97 9.79
C VAL A 110 8.40 -0.91 10.19
N GLN A 111 8.88 -0.93 11.45
CA GLN A 111 9.85 0.04 11.92
C GLN A 111 11.18 -0.10 11.19
N PHE A 112 11.72 -1.32 11.13
CA PHE A 112 12.93 -1.61 10.37
C PHE A 112 12.75 -1.21 8.91
N ALA A 113 11.62 -1.56 8.29
CA ALA A 113 11.36 -1.19 6.91
C ALA A 113 11.42 0.34 6.73
N ALA A 114 10.66 1.11 7.51
CA ALA A 114 10.62 2.56 7.40
C ALA A 114 12.00 3.22 7.61
N GLU A 115 12.82 2.70 8.53
CA GLU A 115 14.17 3.21 8.80
C GLU A 115 15.17 2.98 7.65
N GLN A 116 14.93 2.00 6.77
CA GLN A 116 15.80 1.73 5.62
C GLN A 116 15.43 2.51 4.35
N LEU A 117 14.22 3.08 4.28
CA LEU A 117 13.73 3.70 3.05
C LEU A 117 14.30 5.11 2.87
N ASP A 118 15.04 5.32 1.78
CA ASP A 118 15.36 6.66 1.28
C ASP A 118 14.38 6.99 0.15
N GLY A 119 13.48 7.93 0.40
CA GLY A 119 12.40 8.26 -0.53
C GLY A 119 11.30 9.11 0.07
N VAL A 120 10.30 9.37 -0.77
CA VAL A 120 9.05 10.03 -0.35
C VAL A 120 7.92 9.04 -0.54
N PHE A 121 7.18 8.71 0.52
CA PHE A 121 6.22 7.62 0.50
C PHE A 121 5.12 7.80 1.53
N ALA A 122 3.96 7.30 1.18
CA ALA A 122 2.92 6.90 2.10
C ALA A 122 2.52 5.49 1.72
N PHE A 123 2.53 4.56 2.67
CA PHE A 123 2.09 3.20 2.39
C PHE A 123 1.17 2.64 3.46
N ILE A 124 0.39 1.64 3.05
CA ILE A 124 -0.37 0.73 3.89
C ILE A 124 0.09 -0.68 3.54
N LEU A 125 0.43 -1.46 4.56
CA LEU A 125 0.77 -2.86 4.45
C LEU A 125 -0.16 -3.67 5.36
N LEU A 126 -0.91 -4.59 4.76
CA LEU A 126 -1.71 -5.57 5.49
C LEU A 126 -0.97 -6.90 5.52
N ASP A 127 -0.76 -7.41 6.73
CA ASP A 127 -0.24 -8.75 7.00
C ASP A 127 -1.37 -9.64 7.50
N THR A 128 -1.83 -10.52 6.61
CA THR A 128 -2.94 -11.44 6.90
C THR A 128 -2.54 -12.57 7.85
N LYS A 129 -1.25 -12.90 7.94
CA LYS A 129 -0.73 -13.94 8.81
C LYS A 129 -0.64 -13.44 10.26
N ARG A 130 -0.18 -12.20 10.46
CA ARG A 130 -0.09 -11.55 11.78
C ARG A 130 -1.37 -10.82 12.19
N LYS A 131 -2.34 -10.69 11.28
CA LYS A 131 -3.59 -9.93 11.46
C LYS A 131 -3.31 -8.47 11.82
N GLN A 132 -2.37 -7.85 11.10
CA GLN A 132 -1.90 -6.50 11.38
C GLN A 132 -2.02 -5.62 10.15
N VAL A 133 -2.43 -4.37 10.38
CA VAL A 133 -2.35 -3.29 9.40
C VAL A 133 -1.29 -2.33 9.88
N CYS A 134 -0.32 -2.07 9.01
CA CYS A 134 0.75 -1.10 9.23
C CYS A 134 0.61 0.01 8.21
N PHE A 135 0.90 1.24 8.61
CA PHE A 135 1.02 2.36 7.68
C PHE A 135 2.13 3.29 8.15
N ALA A 136 2.81 3.89 7.19
CA ALA A 136 3.89 4.82 7.46
C ALA A 136 3.91 5.94 6.42
N ARG A 137 4.53 7.06 6.79
CA ARG A 137 4.81 8.20 5.92
C ARG A 137 6.30 8.51 5.96
N ASP A 138 6.79 9.13 4.90
CA ASP A 138 8.14 9.68 4.85
C ASP A 138 8.37 10.74 5.92
N THR A 139 9.64 11.00 6.24
CA THR A 139 10.10 11.86 7.35
C THR A 139 9.44 13.23 7.38
N PHE A 140 9.21 13.84 6.21
CA PHE A 140 8.62 15.18 6.10
C PHE A 140 7.14 15.16 5.71
N GLY A 141 6.55 13.97 5.56
CA GLY A 141 5.17 13.78 5.16
C GLY A 141 4.86 14.31 3.75
N VAL A 142 5.82 14.24 2.83
CA VAL A 142 5.68 14.69 1.44
C VAL A 142 4.51 13.99 0.75
N ARG A 143 4.34 12.68 0.97
CA ARG A 143 3.17 11.94 0.48
C ARG A 143 2.07 11.93 1.55
N PRO A 144 0.83 12.34 1.20
CA PRO A 144 -0.25 12.44 2.18
C PRO A 144 -0.88 11.07 2.47
N LEU A 145 -1.25 10.89 3.74
CA LEU A 145 -2.04 9.77 4.22
C LEU A 145 -2.86 10.23 5.42
N PHE A 146 -4.14 9.91 5.42
CA PHE A 146 -5.12 10.23 6.45
C PHE A 146 -5.77 8.93 6.90
N SER A 147 -6.08 8.84 8.18
CA SER A 147 -6.79 7.71 8.76
C SER A 147 -7.93 8.18 9.64
N VAL A 148 -9.04 7.45 9.63
CA VAL A 148 -10.18 7.64 10.52
C VAL A 148 -10.53 6.31 11.13
N THR A 149 -10.78 6.30 12.44
CA THR A 149 -11.31 5.15 13.16
C THR A 149 -12.73 5.46 13.61
N GLU A 150 -13.67 4.58 13.30
CA GLU A 150 -15.04 4.64 13.81
C GLU A 150 -15.23 3.54 14.85
N GLY A 151 -15.38 3.95 16.11
CA GLY A 151 -15.33 3.04 17.26
C GLY A 151 -14.02 2.25 17.32
N ASP A 152 -14.11 1.01 17.82
CA ASP A 152 -12.97 0.09 17.93
C ASP A 152 -12.89 -0.92 16.77
N SER A 153 -13.81 -0.84 15.79
CA SER A 153 -13.99 -1.89 14.78
C SER A 153 -13.65 -1.48 13.36
N VAL A 154 -13.75 -0.19 13.01
CA VAL A 154 -13.55 0.26 11.62
C VAL A 154 -12.35 1.18 11.51
N LEU A 155 -11.47 0.90 10.56
CA LEU A 155 -10.36 1.76 10.16
C LEU A 155 -10.47 2.08 8.67
N ALA A 156 -10.58 3.36 8.34
CA ALA A 156 -10.49 3.87 6.98
C ALA A 156 -9.16 4.62 6.80
N VAL A 157 -8.50 4.44 5.66
CA VAL A 157 -7.25 5.12 5.33
C VAL A 157 -7.30 5.62 3.90
N CYS A 158 -6.89 6.86 3.66
CA CYS A 158 -6.96 7.48 2.33
C CYS A 158 -5.84 8.50 2.11
N SER A 159 -5.42 8.72 0.87
CA SER A 159 -4.47 9.79 0.54
C SER A 159 -5.03 11.20 0.68
N GLU A 160 -6.36 11.39 0.64
CA GLU A 160 -7.03 12.68 0.78
C GLU A 160 -8.29 12.54 1.65
N VAL A 161 -8.69 13.62 2.35
CA VAL A 161 -9.82 13.62 3.30
C VAL A 161 -11.21 13.57 2.62
N LYS A 162 -11.29 13.87 1.33
CA LYS A 162 -12.53 14.14 0.58
C LYS A 162 -13.40 12.91 0.27
#